data_AF-A0A2I0NWH7-F1
#
_entry.id   AF-A0A2I0NWH7-F1
#
_cell.length_a   1.000
_cell.length_b   1.000
_cell.length_c   1.000
_cell.angle_alpha   90.00
_cell.angle_beta   90.00
_cell.angle_gamma   90.00
#
_symmetry.space_group_name_H-M   'P 1'
#
loop_
_entity.id
_entity.type
_entity.pdbx_description
1 polymer ?
#
loop_
_entity_poly.entity_id
_entity_poly.type
_entity_poly.pdbx_seq_one_letter_code
_entity_poly.pdbx_strand_id
1 'polypeptide(L)'
;MTEPEPSKEQQEFVMEGDEYLAGGIEIHARCVEEGGRPGVNFTCEPTIHDREIPESIAEYNLAIEEMCRATVIHFTDPRRLGRFYREVKMDRSGDRCWYRVTVTARVGPDEQIKGRVTDVIDPALIRADPHVRFRARQLRGMLMKGMGEE
;
A
#
# COMPACT_ATOMS: atom_id res chain seq x y z
N MET A 1 -44.02 -10.67 -4.65
CA MET A 1 -42.66 -10.99 -5.13
C MET A 1 -42.04 -9.67 -5.46
N THR A 2 -41.20 -9.18 -4.56
CA THR A 2 -40.61 -7.83 -4.63
C THR A 2 -39.26 -7.97 -5.32
N GLU A 3 -39.03 -7.17 -6.35
CA GLU A 3 -37.75 -7.09 -7.06
C GLU A 3 -36.64 -6.67 -6.08
N PRO A 4 -35.42 -7.20 -6.20
CA PRO A 4 -34.31 -6.78 -5.34
C PRO A 4 -33.87 -5.37 -5.75
N GLU A 5 -33.87 -4.44 -4.79
CA GLU A 5 -33.27 -3.12 -4.94
C GLU A 5 -31.79 -3.26 -5.32
N PRO A 6 -31.28 -2.49 -6.30
CA PRO A 6 -29.86 -2.46 -6.60
C PRO A 6 -29.10 -1.93 -5.39
N SER A 7 -28.16 -2.75 -4.91
CA SER A 7 -27.27 -2.45 -3.80
C SER A 7 -26.54 -1.13 -4.01
N LYS A 8 -26.60 -0.27 -3.00
CA LYS A 8 -25.92 1.02 -2.85
C LYS A 8 -24.56 1.06 -3.57
N GLU A 9 -24.58 1.78 -4.69
CA GLU A 9 -23.58 2.76 -5.09
C GLU A 9 -22.11 2.31 -5.06
N GLN A 10 -21.70 1.64 -6.14
CA GLN A 10 -20.48 2.08 -6.81
C GLN A 10 -20.78 3.45 -7.42
N GLN A 11 -20.60 4.52 -6.64
CA GLN A 11 -20.55 5.86 -7.21
C GLN A 11 -19.26 5.95 -8.05
N GLU A 12 -19.39 5.62 -9.35
CA GLU A 12 -18.48 6.18 -10.36
C GLU A 12 -18.76 7.68 -10.41
N PHE A 13 -18.03 8.44 -9.59
CA PHE A 13 -18.06 9.89 -9.64
C PHE A 13 -17.32 10.35 -10.89
N VAL A 14 -18.09 10.59 -11.95
CA VAL A 14 -17.64 11.30 -13.14
C VAL A 14 -17.52 12.79 -12.78
N MET A 15 -16.42 13.17 -12.15
CA MET A 15 -15.92 14.54 -12.32
C MET A 15 -15.23 14.61 -13.69
N GLU A 16 -15.07 15.80 -14.28
CA GLU A 16 -14.11 16.03 -15.35
C GLU A 16 -12.84 16.60 -14.71
N GLY A 17 -11.66 16.13 -15.15
CA GLY A 17 -10.36 16.48 -14.57
C GLY A 17 -9.40 15.30 -14.62
N ASP A 18 -8.13 15.56 -14.92
CA ASP A 18 -7.11 14.53 -15.03
C ASP A 18 -6.82 13.92 -13.64
N GLU A 19 -6.83 12.59 -13.56
CA GLU A 19 -6.35 11.86 -12.38
C GLU A 19 -4.83 11.75 -12.49
N TYR A 20 -4.11 12.19 -11.45
CA TYR A 20 -2.66 12.06 -11.38
C TYR A 20 -2.25 11.31 -10.13
N LEU A 21 -1.09 10.66 -10.22
CA LEU A 21 -0.50 10.01 -9.06
C LEU A 21 0.05 11.07 -8.11
N ALA A 22 -0.45 11.09 -6.88
CA ALA A 22 0.08 11.92 -5.81
C ALA A 22 1.25 11.25 -5.08
N GLY A 23 1.29 9.91 -5.10
CA GLY A 23 2.38 9.10 -4.55
C GLY A 23 2.00 7.64 -4.46
N GLY A 24 2.96 6.81 -4.03
CA GLY A 24 2.73 5.41 -3.78
C GLY A 24 4.02 4.61 -3.75
N ILE A 25 3.96 3.47 -3.08
CA ILE A 25 5.09 2.58 -2.92
C ILE A 25 4.70 1.12 -3.11
N GLU A 26 5.71 0.34 -3.49
CA GLU A 26 5.72 -1.11 -3.50
C GLU A 26 6.69 -1.61 -2.44
N ILE A 27 6.26 -2.61 -1.68
CA ILE A 27 7.08 -3.25 -0.68
C ILE A 27 7.48 -4.61 -1.20
N HIS A 28 8.78 -4.78 -1.39
CA HIS A 28 9.41 -6.04 -1.73
C HIS A 28 10.14 -6.59 -0.51
N ALA A 29 10.29 -7.90 -0.46
CA ALA A 29 10.89 -8.57 0.68
C ALA A 29 11.86 -9.65 0.21
N ARG A 30 13.05 -9.68 0.83
CA ARG A 30 14.09 -10.67 0.55
C ARG A 30 14.55 -11.36 1.83
N CYS A 31 14.84 -12.65 1.73
CA CYS A 31 15.49 -13.38 2.82
C CYS A 31 16.91 -12.82 3.03
N VAL A 32 17.27 -12.59 4.29
CA VAL A 32 18.63 -12.22 4.71
C VAL A 32 19.09 -13.14 5.83
N GLU A 33 20.39 -13.22 6.04
CA GLU A 33 20.99 -13.91 7.18
C GLU A 33 21.94 -12.95 7.89
N GLU A 34 21.62 -12.60 9.13
CA GLU A 34 22.42 -11.68 9.95
C GLU A 34 22.93 -12.43 11.17
N GLY A 35 24.26 -12.54 11.30
CA GLY A 35 24.89 -13.27 12.41
C GLY A 35 24.44 -14.73 12.54
N GLY A 36 24.14 -15.40 11.42
CA GLY A 36 23.65 -16.78 11.39
C GLY A 36 22.15 -16.94 11.69
N ARG A 37 21.40 -15.84 11.80
CA ARG A 37 19.94 -15.86 12.05
C ARG A 37 19.17 -15.48 10.78
N PRO A 38 18.20 -16.30 10.34
CA PRO A 38 17.36 -15.97 9.19
C PRO A 38 16.43 -14.80 9.50
N GLY A 39 16.33 -13.87 8.56
CA GLY A 39 15.49 -12.68 8.64
C GLY A 39 14.88 -12.31 7.29
N VAL A 40 14.09 -11.25 7.29
CA VAL A 40 13.51 -10.65 6.08
C VAL A 40 13.88 -9.18 6.08
N ASN A 41 14.46 -8.72 4.97
CA ASN A 41 14.68 -7.30 4.73
C ASN A 41 13.62 -6.80 3.74
N PHE A 42 13.16 -5.56 3.94
CA PHE A 42 12.13 -4.93 3.12
C PHE A 42 12.73 -3.77 2.33
N THR A 43 12.59 -3.83 1.02
CA THR A 43 12.89 -2.72 0.11
C THR A 43 11.58 -2.06 -0.29
N CYS A 44 11.59 -0.72 -0.34
CA CYS A 44 10.45 0.06 -0.80
C CYS A 44 10.85 0.73 -2.11
N GLU A 45 9.97 0.66 -3.10
CA GLU A 45 10.17 1.26 -4.41
C GLU A 45 8.97 2.15 -4.73
N PRO A 46 9.14 3.31 -5.39
CA PRO A 46 8.01 4.09 -5.88
C PRO A 46 7.17 3.28 -6.85
N THR A 47 5.85 3.46 -6.85
CA THR A 47 4.96 2.85 -7.87
C THR A 47 5.12 3.46 -9.27
N ILE A 48 5.80 4.60 -9.39
CA ILE A 48 6.21 5.17 -10.69
C ILE A 48 7.63 4.74 -10.98
N HIS A 49 7.82 4.03 -12.09
CA HIS A 49 9.13 3.61 -12.57
C HIS A 49 9.62 4.40 -13.79
N ASP A 50 8.75 5.22 -14.40
CA ASP A 50 9.06 6.00 -15.60
C ASP A 50 9.03 7.50 -15.30
N ARG A 51 10.17 8.16 -15.61
CA ARG A 51 10.50 9.59 -15.46
C ARG A 51 10.88 10.04 -14.06
N GLU A 52 11.72 11.08 -14.00
CA GLU A 52 12.11 11.77 -12.77
C GLU A 52 10.85 12.08 -11.96
N ILE A 53 10.74 11.45 -10.78
CA ILE A 53 9.69 11.74 -9.82
C ILE A 53 9.96 13.15 -9.30
N PRO A 54 9.01 14.09 -9.42
CA PRO A 54 9.14 15.41 -8.82
C PRO A 54 9.52 15.31 -7.34
N GLU A 55 10.41 16.17 -6.85
CA GLU A 55 10.92 16.13 -5.47
C GLU A 55 9.80 16.14 -4.42
N SER A 56 8.73 16.90 -4.68
CA SER A 56 7.54 16.90 -3.83
C SER A 56 6.87 15.53 -3.72
N ILE A 57 6.80 14.75 -4.80
CA ILE A 57 6.27 13.38 -4.78
C ILE A 57 7.23 12.42 -4.08
N ALA A 58 8.54 12.66 -4.18
CA ALA A 58 9.55 11.85 -3.48
C ALA A 58 9.42 12.00 -1.94
N GLU A 59 9.20 13.21 -1.43
CA GLU A 59 8.93 13.45 -0.01
C GLU A 59 7.65 12.75 0.46
N TYR A 60 6.57 12.80 -0.34
CA TYR A 60 5.35 12.07 -0.04
C TYR A 60 5.57 10.55 -0.05
N ASN A 61 6.33 10.01 -1.01
CA ASN A 61 6.65 8.58 -1.06
C ASN A 61 7.44 8.14 0.18
N LEU A 62 8.38 8.96 0.66
CA LEU A 62 9.12 8.68 1.90
C LEU A 62 8.17 8.64 3.11
N ALA A 63 7.26 9.60 3.23
CA ALA A 63 6.27 9.60 4.30
C ALA A 63 5.35 8.36 4.24
N ILE A 64 4.91 7.97 3.03
CA ILE A 64 4.11 6.75 2.84
C ILE A 64 4.93 5.51 3.24
N GLU A 65 6.22 5.45 2.88
CA GLU A 65 7.14 4.37 3.29
C GLU A 65 7.24 4.26 4.80
N GLU A 66 7.51 5.36 5.50
CA GLU A 66 7.61 5.37 6.97
C GLU A 66 6.33 4.86 7.64
N MET A 67 5.17 5.32 7.17
CA MET A 67 3.88 4.85 7.67
C MET A 67 3.64 3.37 7.38
N CYS A 68 4.01 2.89 6.18
CA CYS A 68 3.90 1.48 5.82
C CYS A 68 4.79 0.59 6.68
N ARG A 69 6.03 1.02 6.94
CA ARG A 69 6.99 0.33 7.81
C ARG A 69 6.48 0.23 9.24
N ALA A 70 5.86 1.29 9.76
CA ALA A 70 5.28 1.33 11.09
C ALA A 70 3.97 0.52 11.22
N THR A 71 3.29 0.23 10.11
CA THR A 71 1.98 -0.43 10.12
C THR A 71 2.00 -1.80 9.44
N VAL A 72 1.95 -1.84 8.11
CA VAL A 72 1.66 -3.03 7.31
C VAL A 72 2.73 -4.11 7.51
N ILE A 73 4.01 -3.72 7.43
CA ILE A 73 5.15 -4.64 7.56
C ILE A 73 5.81 -4.62 8.95
N HIS A 74 5.15 -4.03 9.94
CA HIS A 74 5.61 -4.07 11.32
C HIS A 74 5.24 -5.42 11.99
N PHE A 75 6.18 -6.37 11.98
CA PHE A 75 5.99 -7.67 12.60
C PHE A 75 6.42 -7.66 14.08
N THR A 76 5.50 -7.33 14.98
CA THR A 76 5.74 -7.44 16.44
C THR A 76 5.77 -8.88 16.96
N ASP A 77 5.12 -9.80 16.24
CA ASP A 77 5.03 -11.22 16.61
C ASP A 77 6.08 -12.04 15.82
N PRO A 78 7.10 -12.62 16.49
CA PRO A 78 8.13 -13.41 15.83
C PRO A 78 7.59 -14.61 15.06
N ARG A 79 6.43 -15.16 15.45
CA ARG A 79 5.81 -16.30 14.76
C ARG A 79 5.26 -15.88 13.40
N ARG A 80 4.71 -14.66 13.28
CA ARG A 80 4.25 -14.10 12.00
C ARG A 80 5.42 -13.84 11.09
N LEU A 81 6.49 -13.23 11.61
CA LEU A 81 7.73 -13.01 10.87
C LEU A 81 8.31 -14.34 10.37
N GLY A 82 8.34 -15.37 11.21
CA GLY A 82 8.81 -16.71 10.83
C GLY A 82 7.95 -17.38 9.75
N ARG A 83 6.63 -17.17 9.74
CA ARG A 83 5.76 -17.63 8.63
C ARG A 83 6.02 -16.84 7.36
N PHE A 84 6.13 -15.52 7.47
CA PHE A 84 6.38 -14.65 6.34
C PHE A 84 7.73 -14.98 5.68
N TYR A 85 8.78 -15.19 6.48
CA TYR A 85 10.08 -15.66 6.00
C TYR A 85 9.98 -16.94 5.16
N ARG A 86 9.11 -17.89 5.54
CA ARG A 86 8.90 -19.12 4.75
C ARG A 86 8.22 -18.83 3.42
N GLU A 87 7.22 -17.94 3.38
CA GLU A 87 6.59 -17.52 2.13
C GLU A 87 7.62 -16.85 1.21
N VAL A 88 8.44 -15.93 1.73
CA VAL A 88 9.52 -15.28 0.95
C VAL A 88 10.52 -16.30 0.42
N LYS A 89 10.93 -17.27 1.24
CA LYS A 89 11.87 -18.32 0.84
C LYS A 89 11.29 -19.25 -0.24
N MET A 90 9.99 -19.51 -0.21
CA MET A 90 9.31 -20.37 -1.19
C MET A 90 9.17 -19.71 -2.55
N ASP A 91 9.07 -18.39 -2.60
CA ASP A 91 8.75 -17.63 -3.81
C ASP A 91 9.82 -17.75 -4.90
N ARG A 92 11.09 -18.00 -4.53
CA ARG A 92 12.27 -18.13 -5.42
C ARG A 92 12.54 -16.92 -6.34
N SER A 93 11.59 -16.00 -6.52
CA SER A 93 11.74 -14.70 -7.15
C SER A 93 12.08 -13.69 -6.06
N GLY A 94 13.23 -13.01 -6.19
CA GLY A 94 13.67 -12.02 -5.22
C GLY A 94 12.86 -10.72 -5.23
N ASP A 95 12.00 -10.56 -6.25
CA ASP A 95 11.41 -9.27 -6.67
C ASP A 95 9.87 -9.31 -6.71
N ARG A 96 9.25 -10.09 -5.82
CA ARG A 96 7.80 -10.09 -5.66
C ARG A 96 7.35 -8.92 -4.79
N CYS A 97 6.42 -8.12 -5.30
CA CYS A 97 5.72 -7.11 -4.51
C CYS A 97 4.75 -7.78 -3.52
N TRP A 98 4.97 -7.56 -2.23
CA TRP A 98 4.16 -8.12 -1.13
C TRP A 98 3.02 -7.19 -0.70
N TYR A 99 3.22 -5.89 -0.89
CA TYR A 99 2.21 -4.87 -0.63
C TYR A 99 2.44 -3.67 -1.54
N ARG A 100 1.37 -3.15 -2.13
CA ARG A 100 1.40 -1.92 -2.91
C ARG A 100 0.34 -0.98 -2.37
N VAL A 101 0.69 0.28 -2.18
CA VAL A 101 -0.26 1.35 -1.88
C VAL A 101 -0.05 2.50 -2.84
N THR A 102 -1.16 3.04 -3.35
CA THR A 102 -1.17 4.08 -4.35
C THR A 102 -2.14 5.17 -3.91
N VAL A 103 -1.68 6.41 -3.95
CA VAL A 103 -2.45 7.62 -3.68
C VAL A 103 -2.63 8.34 -5.01
N THR A 104 -3.88 8.45 -5.46
CA THR A 104 -4.25 9.28 -6.61
C THR A 104 -4.97 10.52 -6.14
N ALA A 105 -4.75 11.62 -6.86
CA ALA A 105 -5.45 12.87 -6.64
C ALA A 105 -6.08 13.32 -7.95
N ARG A 106 -7.19 14.04 -7.81
CA ARG A 106 -7.96 14.60 -8.90
C ARG A 106 -8.28 16.04 -8.57
N VAL A 107 -7.89 16.94 -9.47
CA VAL A 107 -8.22 18.36 -9.37
C VAL A 107 -9.48 18.62 -10.19
N GLY A 108 -10.55 19.05 -9.51
CA GLY A 108 -11.79 19.49 -10.15
C GLY A 108 -11.70 20.91 -10.70
N PRO A 109 -12.72 21.35 -11.46
CA PRO A 109 -12.76 22.68 -12.09
C PRO A 109 -12.71 23.87 -11.13
N ASP A 110 -13.06 23.67 -9.85
CA ASP A 110 -13.03 24.69 -8.79
C ASP A 110 -11.78 24.59 -7.89
N GLU A 111 -10.67 24.04 -8.40
CA GLU A 111 -9.46 23.72 -7.62
C GLU A 111 -9.68 22.75 -6.45
N GLN A 112 -10.86 22.10 -6.39
CA GLN A 112 -11.14 21.08 -5.38
C GLN A 112 -10.29 19.84 -5.65
N ILE A 113 -9.40 19.52 -4.71
CA ILE A 113 -8.62 18.29 -4.73
C ILE A 113 -9.44 17.21 -4.04
N LYS A 114 -9.77 16.15 -4.78
CA LYS A 114 -10.25 14.89 -4.20
C LYS A 114 -9.16 13.87 -4.37
N GLY A 115 -8.96 13.02 -3.37
CA GLY A 115 -8.01 11.95 -3.55
C GLY A 115 -8.53 10.60 -3.14
N ARG A 116 -7.75 9.60 -3.49
CA ARG A 116 -8.12 8.20 -3.34
C ARG A 116 -6.89 7.41 -2.98
N VAL A 117 -7.03 6.57 -1.96
CA VAL A 117 -6.00 5.60 -1.60
C VAL A 117 -6.48 4.21 -2.00
N THR A 118 -5.69 3.53 -2.82
CA THR A 118 -5.90 2.13 -3.20
C THR A 118 -4.71 1.29 -2.74
N ASP A 119 -4.96 0.04 -2.38
CA ASP A 119 -3.88 -0.88 -2.03
C ASP A 119 -4.14 -2.32 -2.48
N VAL A 120 -3.05 -3.06 -2.65
CA VAL A 120 -3.04 -4.48 -3.02
C VAL A 120 -2.13 -5.19 -2.04
N ILE A 121 -2.66 -6.24 -1.41
CA ILE A 121 -1.91 -7.07 -0.46
C ILE A 121 -1.72 -8.44 -1.09
N ASP A 122 -0.48 -8.92 -1.11
CA ASP A 122 -0.20 -10.25 -1.59
C ASP A 122 -0.89 -11.32 -0.73
N PRO A 123 -1.58 -12.32 -1.33
CA PRO A 123 -2.24 -13.38 -0.58
C PRO A 123 -1.32 -14.14 0.40
N ALA A 124 -0.04 -14.29 0.06
CA ALA A 124 0.96 -14.94 0.91
C ALA A 124 1.27 -14.11 2.16
N LEU A 125 1.32 -12.77 2.04
CA LEU A 125 1.42 -11.89 3.21
C LEU A 125 0.19 -12.03 4.12
N ILE A 126 -1.01 -12.16 3.55
CA ILE A 126 -2.25 -12.40 4.32
C ILE A 126 -2.21 -13.74 5.05
N ARG A 127 -1.71 -14.81 4.42
CA ARG A 127 -1.55 -16.12 5.07
C ARG A 127 -0.54 -16.06 6.22
N ALA A 128 0.56 -15.34 6.04
CA ALA A 128 1.57 -15.18 7.09
C ALA A 128 1.06 -14.35 8.27
N ASP A 129 0.35 -13.26 7.99
CA ASP A 129 -0.25 -12.37 8.97
C ASP A 129 -1.70 -11.99 8.62
N PRO A 130 -2.70 -12.70 9.18
CA PRO A 130 -4.11 -12.40 8.95
C PRO A 130 -4.54 -10.98 9.33
N HIS A 131 -3.80 -10.30 10.23
CA HIS A 131 -4.12 -8.94 10.66
C HIS A 131 -3.59 -7.85 9.73
N VAL A 132 -2.82 -8.21 8.69
CA VAL A 132 -2.26 -7.24 7.74
C VAL A 132 -3.36 -6.41 7.07
N ARG A 133 -4.53 -7.00 6.79
CA ARG A 133 -5.69 -6.30 6.21
C ARG A 133 -6.22 -5.19 7.11
N PHE A 134 -6.20 -5.41 8.43
CA PHE A 134 -6.63 -4.40 9.39
C PHE A 134 -5.64 -3.25 9.43
N ARG A 135 -4.33 -3.54 9.47
CA ARG A 135 -3.28 -2.50 9.46
C ARG A 135 -3.25 -1.73 8.15
N ALA A 136 -3.44 -2.40 7.01
CA ALA A 136 -3.57 -1.76 5.71
C ALA A 136 -4.80 -0.83 5.65
N ARG A 137 -5.93 -1.22 6.24
CA ARG A 137 -7.09 -0.32 6.39
C ARG A 137 -6.78 0.90 7.24
N GLN A 138 -6.07 0.73 8.36
CA GLN A 138 -5.65 1.86 9.20
C GLN A 138 -4.72 2.81 8.44
N LEU A 139 -3.74 2.27 7.72
CA LEU A 139 -2.87 3.06 6.85
C LEU A 139 -3.66 3.87 5.84
N ARG A 140 -4.63 3.26 5.13
CA ARG A 140 -5.49 4.00 4.20
C ARG A 140 -6.21 5.16 4.88
N GLY A 141 -6.78 4.94 6.07
CA GLY A 141 -7.42 6.01 6.83
C GLY A 141 -6.47 7.15 7.21
N MET A 142 -5.22 6.83 7.57
CA MET A 142 -4.20 7.84 7.87
C MET A 142 -3.79 8.64 6.63
N LEU A 143 -3.60 7.96 5.50
CA LEU A 143 -3.24 8.60 4.23
C LEU A 143 -4.37 9.52 3.72
N MET A 144 -5.62 9.04 3.75
CA MET A 144 -6.79 9.85 3.40
C MET A 144 -6.92 11.10 4.30
N LYS A 145 -6.73 10.95 5.61
CA LYS A 145 -6.76 12.09 6.55
C LYS A 145 -5.64 13.10 6.25
N GLY A 146 -4.44 12.62 5.90
CA GLY A 146 -3.31 13.47 5.52
C GLY A 146 -3.57 14.30 4.26
N MET A 147 -4.57 13.92 3.45
CA MET A 147 -4.97 14.63 2.23
C MET A 147 -6.10 15.65 2.44
N GLY A 148 -6.60 15.81 3.67
CA GLY A 148 -7.62 16.82 4.00
C GLY A 148 -9.08 16.36 3.83
N GLU A 149 -9.34 15.07 3.70
CA GLU A 149 -10.69 14.53 3.82
C GLU A 149 -11.03 14.30 5.31
N GLU A 150 -11.85 15.20 5.89
CA GLU A 150 -12.46 15.08 7.23
C GLU A 150 -13.85 14.45 7.19
#